data_AF-A0A1E7EU88-F1
#
_entry.id   AF-A0A1E7EU88-F1
#
_cell.length_a   1.000
_cell.length_b   1.000
_cell.length_c   1.000
_cell.angle_alpha   90.00
_cell.angle_beta   90.00
_cell.angle_gamma   90.00
#
_symmetry.space_group_name_H-M   'P 1'
#
loop_
_entity.id
_entity.type
_entity.pdbx_description
1 polymer ?
#
loop_
_entity_poly.entity_id
_entity_poly.type
_entity_poly.pdbx_seq_one_letter_code
_entity_poly.pdbx_strand_id
1 'polypeptide(L)'
;MTATFIALLLIALPAVAPHMVLMEPRSRNYVANQSGEGREAGKPIPEYTPQGLNSNTKVCGREGGTGINYDTWNDSLGNPMPWVTQGTYAIGGHVQIDILMTAHHLGHFEVKACAMGRDSTQGCFDEHPLEFVKDKVHGMPKDINYPERAMLFGDGVDLSYKMKLPDDIAGQKVLLQIIYWTANSCSYLGYKEYFTNNKTPSGNKPNWSPGLIDCPEDLPTLREGAEAVTPEIFVNCAEITIEGEPTPTAPIAPTAPSPTPAPAPTPVAQEPVNAPVTSGKLPPVNPDIDGTCGTGDTGNGICPAQTLCCSKFGYCGTIATKHCDSDPRFIPTPPCVDLKGTVYKNKKNGKKKKRTCKWVGENKKCNKKYEGEKLKISCPVTCGMKICE
;
A
#
# COMPACT_ATOMS: atom_id res chain seq x y z
N MET A 1 52.75 26.93 27.47
CA MET A 1 51.97 25.80 26.91
C MET A 1 50.63 25.75 27.61
N THR A 2 49.57 26.23 26.97
CA THR A 2 48.20 26.16 27.47
C THR A 2 47.35 25.62 26.34
N ALA A 3 46.93 24.37 26.45
CA ALA A 3 46.09 23.69 25.48
C ALA A 3 44.63 24.03 25.80
N THR A 4 43.97 24.75 24.90
CA THR A 4 42.55 25.06 24.99
C THR A 4 41.76 23.88 24.42
N PHE A 5 41.08 23.13 25.27
CA PHE A 5 40.12 22.11 24.84
C PHE A 5 38.82 22.79 24.42
N ILE A 6 38.51 22.70 23.12
CA ILE A 6 37.19 23.07 22.59
C ILE A 6 36.27 21.87 22.83
N ALA A 7 35.36 22.00 23.79
CA ALA A 7 34.26 21.05 23.97
C ALA A 7 33.26 21.26 22.84
N LEU A 8 33.20 20.32 21.89
CA LEU A 8 32.13 20.27 20.89
C LEU A 8 30.85 19.86 21.62
N LEU A 9 29.98 20.83 21.88
CA LEU A 9 28.62 20.58 22.35
C LEU A 9 27.86 19.94 21.19
N LEU A 10 27.67 18.61 21.22
CA LEU A 10 26.70 17.95 20.35
C LEU A 10 25.31 18.44 20.77
N ILE A 11 24.81 19.45 20.07
CA ILE A 11 23.40 19.80 20.09
C ILE A 11 22.70 18.65 19.37
N ALA A 12 22.16 17.71 20.14
CA ALA A 12 21.12 16.83 19.63
C ALA A 12 19.95 17.75 19.27
N LEU A 13 19.84 18.09 17.99
CA LEU A 13 18.61 18.68 17.47
C LEU A 13 17.50 17.68 17.83
N PRO A 14 16.41 18.11 18.49
CA PRO A 14 15.26 17.24 18.59
C PRO A 14 14.92 16.84 17.16
N ALA A 15 14.96 15.55 16.86
CA ALA A 15 14.40 15.06 15.62
C ALA A 15 12.96 15.56 15.63
N VAL A 16 12.66 16.58 14.81
CA VAL A 16 11.29 17.01 14.59
C VAL A 16 10.70 15.87 13.79
N ALA A 17 10.24 14.85 14.52
CA ALA A 17 9.57 13.76 13.90
C ALA A 17 8.33 14.36 13.20
N PRO A 18 8.08 14.00 11.95
CA PRO A 18 6.82 14.30 11.26
C PRO A 18 5.66 13.70 12.07
N HIS A 19 4.51 14.36 12.19
CA HIS A 19 3.48 13.83 13.09
C HIS A 19 2.02 14.27 12.86
N MET A 20 1.10 13.30 13.03
CA MET A 20 -0.34 13.52 13.15
C MET A 20 -0.95 12.68 14.28
N VAL A 21 -2.02 13.15 14.90
CA VAL A 21 -2.88 12.35 15.77
C VAL A 21 -4.35 12.57 15.43
N LEU A 22 -5.10 11.48 15.27
CA LEU A 22 -6.55 11.51 15.11
C LEU A 22 -7.23 11.74 16.46
N MET A 23 -7.87 12.90 16.60
CA MET A 23 -8.50 13.39 17.82
C MET A 23 -9.97 13.00 17.89
N GLU A 24 -10.68 13.01 16.76
CA GLU A 24 -12.08 12.62 16.68
C GLU A 24 -12.32 11.81 15.40
N PRO A 25 -12.93 10.61 15.47
CA PRO A 25 -13.10 9.82 16.69
C PRO A 25 -11.74 9.49 17.31
N ARG A 26 -11.63 9.51 18.64
CA ARG A 26 -10.34 9.34 19.33
C ARG A 26 -9.61 8.07 18.89
N SER A 27 -8.39 8.21 18.37
CA SER A 27 -7.59 7.05 18.04
C SER A 27 -7.05 6.34 19.28
N ARG A 28 -6.64 5.09 19.12
CA ARG A 28 -6.03 4.28 20.19
C ARG A 28 -4.84 4.97 20.85
N ASN A 29 -3.94 5.53 20.04
CA ASN A 29 -2.80 6.32 20.51
C ASN A 29 -3.21 7.60 21.23
N TYR A 30 -4.27 8.27 20.77
CA TYR A 30 -4.79 9.43 21.48
C TYR A 30 -5.44 9.06 22.83
N VAL A 31 -6.21 7.97 22.88
CA VAL A 31 -6.75 7.42 24.14
C VAL A 31 -5.62 7.05 25.09
N ALA A 32 -4.53 6.44 24.60
CA ALA A 32 -3.36 6.12 25.40
C ALA A 32 -2.66 7.36 25.97
N ASN A 33 -2.56 8.43 25.18
CA ASN A 33 -1.99 9.69 25.62
C ASN A 33 -2.85 10.38 26.70
N GLN A 34 -4.17 10.36 26.53
CA GLN A 34 -5.10 10.96 27.49
C GLN A 34 -5.22 10.18 28.80
N SER A 35 -4.93 8.87 28.78
CA SER A 35 -5.12 8.00 29.95
C SER A 35 -4.17 8.33 31.09
N GLY A 36 -3.03 8.98 30.82
CA GLY A 36 -2.03 9.34 31.83
C GLY A 36 -1.31 8.14 32.44
N GLU A 37 -0.51 8.38 33.47
CA GLU A 37 0.34 7.36 34.09
C GLU A 37 -0.44 6.33 34.92
N GLY A 38 0.17 5.17 35.16
CA GLY A 38 -0.38 4.09 35.99
C GLY A 38 -0.43 2.74 35.26
N ARG A 39 -0.52 1.66 36.04
CA ARG A 39 -0.68 0.29 35.52
C ARG A 39 -1.92 -0.36 36.12
N GLU A 40 -2.98 -0.48 35.33
CA GLU A 40 -4.27 -1.02 35.73
C GLU A 40 -4.98 -1.71 34.55
N ALA A 41 -5.92 -2.60 34.87
CA ALA A 41 -6.70 -3.34 33.88
C ALA A 41 -7.61 -2.39 33.08
N GLY A 42 -7.67 -2.58 31.76
CA GLY A 42 -8.48 -1.75 30.87
C GLY A 42 -7.94 -0.34 30.62
N LYS A 43 -6.74 -0.01 31.12
CA LYS A 43 -6.03 1.23 30.81
C LYS A 43 -4.82 0.93 29.92
N PRO A 44 -4.63 1.64 28.78
CA PRO A 44 -3.49 1.41 27.90
C PRO A 44 -2.16 1.80 28.56
N ILE A 45 -1.05 1.34 27.98
CA ILE A 45 0.29 1.86 28.33
C ILE A 45 0.34 3.36 28.00
N PRO A 46 0.93 4.22 28.85
CA PRO A 46 1.05 5.65 28.56
C PRO A 46 1.76 5.92 27.23
N GLU A 47 1.19 6.83 26.44
CA GLU A 47 1.72 7.27 25.15
C GLU A 47 2.12 8.75 25.24
N TYR A 48 3.37 9.07 24.95
CA TYR A 48 3.93 10.43 25.06
C TYR A 48 4.11 11.11 23.71
N THR A 49 4.11 10.31 22.65
CA THR A 49 4.33 10.70 21.26
C THR A 49 3.20 10.13 20.42
N PRO A 50 1.91 10.36 20.78
CA PRO A 50 0.76 9.81 20.05
C PRO A 50 0.74 10.22 18.58
N GLN A 51 1.45 11.28 18.24
CA GLN A 51 1.51 11.79 16.90
C GLN A 51 2.52 11.04 15.99
N GLY A 52 3.41 10.20 16.56
CA GLY A 52 4.57 9.57 15.90
C GLY A 52 4.38 8.15 15.37
N LEU A 53 3.17 7.80 14.92
CA LEU A 53 2.85 6.48 14.38
C LEU A 53 3.22 6.37 12.90
N ASN A 54 4.50 6.52 12.58
CA ASN A 54 5.02 6.58 11.19
C ASN A 54 5.40 5.21 10.58
N SER A 55 5.00 4.13 11.23
CA SER A 55 5.17 2.76 10.75
C SER A 55 3.96 1.92 11.16
N ASN A 56 3.87 0.69 10.70
CA ASN A 56 2.86 -0.27 11.10
C ASN A 56 3.36 -1.70 10.84
N THR A 57 2.81 -2.67 11.57
CA THR A 57 3.05 -4.10 11.34
C THR A 57 1.85 -4.80 10.72
N LYS A 58 0.65 -4.23 10.88
CA LYS A 58 -0.57 -4.65 10.19
C LYS A 58 -1.37 -3.42 9.77
N VAL A 59 -2.49 -3.12 10.44
CA VAL A 59 -3.48 -2.13 9.99
C VAL A 59 -3.44 -0.85 10.83
N CYS A 60 -2.94 -0.90 12.05
CA CYS A 60 -2.79 0.25 12.94
C CYS A 60 -1.33 0.66 13.06
N GLY A 61 -1.11 1.92 13.42
CA GLY A 61 0.21 2.47 13.54
C GLY A 61 1.04 1.85 14.67
N ARG A 62 2.35 1.93 14.48
CA ARG A 62 3.38 1.60 15.44
C ARG A 62 4.25 2.82 15.64
N GLU A 63 4.45 3.16 16.89
CA GLU A 63 5.27 4.30 17.29
C GLU A 63 6.77 3.92 17.19
N GLY A 64 7.55 4.76 16.50
CA GLY A 64 8.93 4.43 16.13
C GLY A 64 9.94 4.47 17.28
N GLY A 65 9.65 5.22 18.35
CA GLY A 65 10.57 5.44 19.48
C GLY A 65 10.52 4.33 20.52
N THR A 66 9.36 4.13 21.13
CA THR A 66 9.09 3.09 22.15
C THR A 66 8.72 1.74 21.54
N GLY A 67 8.28 1.73 20.27
CA GLY A 67 7.86 0.52 19.58
C GLY A 67 6.44 0.07 19.91
N ILE A 68 5.65 0.88 20.64
CA ILE A 68 4.25 0.58 20.97
C ILE A 68 3.48 0.34 19.67
N ASN A 69 2.77 -0.79 19.65
CA ASN A 69 2.06 -1.26 18.49
C ASN A 69 0.55 -1.25 18.75
N TYR A 70 -0.18 -0.43 18.00
CA TYR A 70 -1.63 -0.26 18.19
C TYR A 70 -2.48 -1.30 17.46
N ASP A 71 -1.86 -2.28 16.77
CA ASP A 71 -2.54 -3.48 16.28
C ASP A 71 -2.95 -4.41 17.44
N THR A 72 -2.07 -4.61 18.44
CA THR A 72 -2.35 -5.50 19.57
C THR A 72 -3.39 -4.90 20.52
N TRP A 73 -3.25 -3.60 20.79
CA TRP A 73 -4.15 -2.80 21.61
C TRP A 73 -4.51 -3.48 22.94
N ASN A 74 -3.48 -3.57 23.78
CA ASN A 74 -3.52 -4.16 25.11
C ASN A 74 -3.47 -3.09 26.19
N ASP A 75 -4.04 -3.42 27.35
CA ASP A 75 -3.89 -2.64 28.57
C ASP A 75 -2.46 -2.75 29.12
N SER A 76 -2.17 -1.94 30.13
CA SER A 76 -0.88 -1.83 30.81
C SER A 76 -0.46 -3.09 31.60
N LEU A 77 -1.36 -4.07 31.72
CA LEU A 77 -1.14 -5.40 32.31
C LEU A 77 -0.97 -6.49 31.23
N GLY A 78 -1.14 -6.16 29.95
CA GLY A 78 -0.99 -7.06 28.82
C GLY A 78 -2.28 -7.77 28.39
N ASN A 79 -3.43 -7.46 28.99
CA ASN A 79 -4.71 -8.00 28.54
C ASN A 79 -5.23 -7.20 27.34
N PRO A 80 -6.06 -7.77 26.45
CA PRO A 80 -6.71 -7.00 25.40
C PRO A 80 -7.54 -5.85 25.99
N MET A 81 -7.36 -4.64 25.46
CA MET A 81 -8.20 -3.49 25.84
C MET A 81 -9.69 -3.81 25.63
N PRO A 82 -10.59 -3.35 26.52
CA PRO A 82 -12.01 -3.39 26.24
C PRO A 82 -12.32 -2.57 24.98
N TRP A 83 -13.25 -3.06 24.16
CA TRP A 83 -13.72 -2.32 22.99
C TRP A 83 -14.58 -1.15 23.46
N VAL A 84 -14.17 0.08 23.15
CA VAL A 84 -14.90 1.30 23.52
C VAL A 84 -15.15 2.11 22.26
N THR A 85 -16.40 2.10 21.81
CA THR A 85 -16.80 2.90 20.65
C THR A 85 -16.63 4.38 20.96
N GLN A 86 -15.97 5.11 20.06
CA GLN A 86 -15.74 6.55 20.15
C GLN A 86 -16.84 7.35 19.45
N GLY A 87 -17.68 6.68 18.65
CA GLY A 87 -18.82 7.31 18.00
C GLY A 87 -19.75 6.27 17.37
N THR A 88 -21.02 6.63 17.26
CA THR A 88 -22.06 5.80 16.65
C THR A 88 -22.68 6.56 15.49
N TYR A 89 -22.71 5.93 14.33
CA TYR A 89 -23.11 6.56 13.08
C TYR A 89 -24.07 5.66 12.33
N ALA A 90 -24.99 6.22 11.54
CA ALA A 90 -25.76 5.44 10.57
C ALA A 90 -24.87 5.05 9.38
N ILE A 91 -25.15 3.90 8.78
CA ILE A 91 -24.61 3.51 7.46
C ILE A 91 -24.88 4.60 6.42
N GLY A 92 -23.91 4.88 5.56
CA GLY A 92 -23.96 6.02 4.62
C GLY A 92 -24.01 7.40 5.27
N GLY A 93 -23.93 7.45 6.61
CA GLY A 93 -23.90 8.66 7.41
C GLY A 93 -22.56 9.39 7.26
N HIS A 94 -22.32 10.34 8.16
CA HIS A 94 -21.11 11.14 8.12
C HIS A 94 -20.38 11.09 9.44
N VAL A 95 -19.06 10.95 9.36
CA VAL A 95 -18.13 11.02 10.49
C VAL A 95 -17.35 12.33 10.41
N GLN A 96 -17.16 12.98 11.56
CA GLN A 96 -16.23 14.08 11.71
C GLN A 96 -14.84 13.51 12.01
N ILE A 97 -13.84 14.01 11.30
CA ILE A 97 -12.45 13.60 11.41
C ILE A 97 -11.66 14.83 11.86
N ASP A 98 -11.31 14.90 13.13
CA ASP A 98 -10.47 15.97 13.68
C ASP A 98 -9.05 15.47 13.89
N ILE A 99 -8.08 16.23 13.41
CA ILE A 99 -6.67 15.84 13.40
C ILE A 99 -5.86 16.98 14.00
N LEU A 100 -5.06 16.66 15.02
CA LEU A 100 -3.98 17.51 15.45
C LEU A 100 -2.73 17.10 14.67
N MET A 101 -2.08 18.07 14.05
CA MET A 101 -0.89 17.86 13.26
C MET A 101 0.18 18.85 13.70
N THR A 102 1.38 18.32 13.96
CA THR A 102 2.47 19.13 14.55
C THR A 102 3.56 19.43 13.53
N ALA A 103 3.56 18.75 12.39
CA ALA A 103 4.55 18.94 11.34
C ALA A 103 3.90 18.75 9.96
N HIS A 104 4.06 19.72 9.06
CA HIS A 104 3.35 19.78 7.78
C HIS A 104 4.21 19.21 6.65
N HIS A 105 3.94 17.97 6.23
CA HIS A 105 4.68 17.26 5.17
C HIS A 105 3.95 17.25 3.83
N LEU A 106 3.08 18.26 3.61
CA LEU A 106 2.14 18.32 2.48
C LEU A 106 1.24 17.07 2.45
N GLY A 107 0.45 16.87 1.41
CA GLY A 107 -0.19 15.58 1.19
C GLY A 107 -1.68 15.54 1.49
N HIS A 108 -2.19 14.37 1.85
CA HIS A 108 -3.62 14.15 2.06
C HIS A 108 -3.88 13.04 3.08
N PHE A 109 -5.10 13.00 3.58
CA PHE A 109 -5.61 11.91 4.41
C PHE A 109 -6.58 11.05 3.61
N GLU A 110 -6.53 9.75 3.89
CA GLU A 110 -7.55 8.79 3.51
C GLU A 110 -8.10 8.14 4.78
N VAL A 111 -9.41 7.91 4.80
CA VAL A 111 -10.07 7.21 5.91
C VAL A 111 -10.79 6.00 5.35
N LYS A 112 -10.65 4.85 6.00
CA LYS A 112 -11.21 3.56 5.59
C LYS A 112 -11.91 2.91 6.76
N ALA A 113 -12.93 2.09 6.51
CA ALA A 113 -13.67 1.37 7.54
C ALA A 113 -13.53 -0.16 7.39
N CYS A 114 -13.57 -0.91 8.49
CA CYS A 114 -13.71 -2.36 8.46
C CYS A 114 -14.51 -2.87 9.66
N ALA A 115 -15.54 -3.68 9.40
CA ALA A 115 -16.48 -4.20 10.41
C ALA A 115 -16.03 -5.51 11.06
N MET A 116 -14.74 -5.85 10.98
CA MET A 116 -14.17 -7.07 11.58
C MET A 116 -13.52 -6.81 12.96
N GLY A 117 -13.68 -5.60 13.51
CA GLY A 117 -13.15 -5.24 14.82
C GLY A 117 -11.63 -5.44 14.92
N ARG A 118 -11.20 -6.36 15.79
CA ARG A 118 -9.78 -6.69 16.00
C ARG A 118 -9.20 -7.59 14.90
N ASP A 119 -10.05 -8.24 14.13
CA ASP A 119 -9.67 -9.13 13.02
C ASP A 119 -9.60 -8.38 11.68
N SER A 120 -9.74 -7.05 11.68
CA SER A 120 -9.65 -6.21 10.48
C SER A 120 -8.33 -6.41 9.73
N THR A 121 -8.43 -6.51 8.42
CA THR A 121 -7.30 -6.66 7.49
C THR A 121 -7.21 -5.45 6.58
N GLN A 122 -6.04 -5.23 5.97
CA GLN A 122 -5.90 -4.14 4.99
C GLN A 122 -6.86 -4.32 3.79
N GLY A 123 -7.08 -5.55 3.33
CA GLY A 123 -8.01 -5.83 2.23
C GLY A 123 -9.45 -5.39 2.55
N CYS A 124 -9.91 -5.62 3.78
CA CYS A 124 -11.22 -5.13 4.23
C CYS A 124 -11.28 -3.59 4.22
N PHE A 125 -10.23 -2.91 4.67
CA PHE A 125 -10.18 -1.44 4.61
C PHE A 125 -10.19 -0.91 3.18
N ASP A 126 -9.44 -1.56 2.28
CA ASP A 126 -9.31 -1.13 0.88
C ASP A 126 -10.62 -1.29 0.09
N GLU A 127 -11.52 -2.17 0.52
CA GLU A 127 -12.87 -2.33 -0.06
C GLU A 127 -13.84 -1.23 0.40
N HIS A 128 -13.55 -0.56 1.51
CA HIS A 128 -14.48 0.37 2.16
C HIS A 128 -13.85 1.74 2.48
N PRO A 129 -13.35 2.49 1.47
CA PRO A 129 -12.88 3.85 1.65
C PRO A 129 -14.05 4.79 1.96
N LEU A 130 -13.82 5.75 2.85
CA LEU A 130 -14.74 6.85 3.08
C LEU A 130 -14.57 7.91 2.00
N GLU A 131 -15.67 8.58 1.68
CA GLU A 131 -15.68 9.65 0.70
C GLU A 131 -15.51 11.01 1.42
N PHE A 132 -14.59 11.84 0.94
CA PHE A 132 -14.46 13.22 1.39
C PHE A 132 -15.71 14.03 1.02
N VAL A 133 -16.27 14.72 2.01
CA VAL A 133 -17.43 15.59 1.82
C VAL A 133 -17.04 17.05 1.92
N LYS A 134 -16.31 17.42 2.98
CA LYS A 134 -16.00 18.83 3.24
C LYS A 134 -14.83 19.01 4.19
N ASP A 135 -13.95 19.94 3.87
CA ASP A 135 -13.07 20.60 4.84
C ASP A 135 -13.87 21.66 5.59
N LYS A 136 -14.00 21.47 6.90
CA LYS A 136 -14.83 22.31 7.77
C LYS A 136 -14.13 23.58 8.22
N VAL A 137 -12.81 23.65 8.10
CA VAL A 137 -12.00 24.75 8.67
C VAL A 137 -11.50 25.67 7.56
N HIS A 138 -10.90 25.12 6.51
CA HIS A 138 -10.17 25.92 5.53
C HIS A 138 -10.86 25.96 4.16
N GLY A 139 -11.76 25.02 3.91
CA GLY A 139 -12.50 24.95 2.66
C GLY A 139 -11.67 24.44 1.49
N MET A 140 -10.74 23.51 1.72
CA MET A 140 -10.11 22.76 0.64
C MET A 140 -11.17 22.08 -0.24
N PRO A 141 -11.08 22.23 -1.57
CA PRO A 141 -12.05 21.64 -2.49
C PRO A 141 -11.89 20.13 -2.55
N LYS A 142 -12.98 19.43 -2.82
CA LYS A 142 -12.97 17.98 -3.04
C LYS A 142 -12.18 17.64 -4.30
N ASP A 143 -11.38 16.59 -4.23
CA ASP A 143 -10.79 15.97 -5.42
C ASP A 143 -11.83 15.06 -6.08
N ILE A 144 -12.29 15.42 -7.29
CA ILE A 144 -13.34 14.66 -7.99
C ILE A 144 -12.78 13.36 -8.59
N ASN A 145 -11.49 13.33 -8.91
CA ASN A 145 -10.83 12.17 -9.50
C ASN A 145 -10.40 11.17 -8.41
N TYR A 146 -10.18 11.65 -7.19
CA TYR A 146 -9.82 10.87 -6.00
C TYR A 146 -10.70 11.26 -4.81
N PRO A 147 -12.00 10.90 -4.84
CA PRO A 147 -13.00 11.37 -3.88
C PRO A 147 -12.74 10.94 -2.43
N GLU A 148 -11.85 10.00 -2.18
CA GLU A 148 -11.37 9.56 -0.87
C GLU A 148 -10.38 10.52 -0.21
N ARG A 149 -9.77 11.44 -0.97
CA ARG A 149 -8.69 12.31 -0.47
C ARG A 149 -9.22 13.55 0.24
N ALA A 150 -8.86 13.69 1.51
CA ALA A 150 -8.93 14.93 2.24
C ALA A 150 -7.58 15.66 2.16
N MET A 151 -7.47 16.69 1.32
CA MET A 151 -6.20 17.39 1.12
C MET A 151 -5.79 18.18 2.37
N LEU A 152 -4.52 18.09 2.74
CA LEU A 152 -3.94 18.90 3.81
C LEU A 152 -3.89 20.37 3.37
N PHE A 153 -4.14 21.25 4.33
CA PHE A 153 -4.07 22.69 4.13
C PHE A 153 -3.09 23.38 5.09
N GLY A 154 -2.36 24.37 4.57
CA GLY A 154 -1.81 25.49 5.32
C GLY A 154 -0.75 25.11 6.34
N ASP A 155 -0.88 25.64 7.56
CA ASP A 155 0.03 25.32 8.66
C ASP A 155 -0.22 23.93 9.26
N GLY A 156 -1.34 23.29 8.89
CA GLY A 156 -1.68 21.94 9.28
C GLY A 156 -2.06 21.84 10.76
N VAL A 157 -2.50 22.90 11.41
CA VAL A 157 -2.92 22.87 12.82
C VAL A 157 -4.44 22.75 12.89
N ASP A 158 -4.94 21.87 13.75
CA ASP A 158 -6.37 21.69 14.07
C ASP A 158 -7.27 21.53 12.82
N LEU A 159 -7.05 20.44 12.09
CA LEU A 159 -7.80 20.10 10.89
C LEU A 159 -9.12 19.43 11.26
N SER A 160 -10.21 19.78 10.55
CA SER A 160 -11.52 19.13 10.72
C SER A 160 -12.14 18.83 9.37
N TYR A 161 -12.41 17.56 9.11
CA TYR A 161 -13.02 17.06 7.88
C TYR A 161 -14.35 16.38 8.17
N LYS A 162 -15.27 16.47 7.21
CA LYS A 162 -16.47 15.65 7.16
C LYS A 162 -16.27 14.59 6.09
N MET A 163 -16.37 13.33 6.48
CA MET A 163 -16.26 12.18 5.59
C MET A 163 -17.58 11.41 5.60
N LYS A 164 -17.98 10.85 4.45
CA LYS A 164 -19.15 9.97 4.33
C LYS A 164 -18.71 8.53 4.56
N LEU A 165 -19.44 7.82 5.41
CA LEU A 165 -19.26 6.38 5.61
C LEU A 165 -19.75 5.60 4.39
N PRO A 166 -19.18 4.42 4.09
CA PRO A 166 -19.67 3.56 3.03
C PRO A 166 -21.12 3.11 3.28
N ASP A 167 -21.85 2.88 2.18
CA ASP A 167 -23.25 2.47 2.22
C ASP A 167 -23.42 0.94 2.34
N ASP A 168 -22.30 0.20 2.37
CA ASP A 168 -22.22 -1.27 2.30
C ASP A 168 -21.62 -1.92 3.55
N ILE A 169 -21.30 -1.13 4.58
CA ILE A 169 -20.68 -1.63 5.82
C ILE A 169 -21.45 -1.16 7.07
N ALA A 170 -21.78 -2.10 7.96
CA ALA A 170 -22.34 -1.82 9.28
C ALA A 170 -21.81 -2.82 10.31
N GLY A 171 -21.81 -2.45 11.59
CA GLY A 171 -21.38 -3.33 12.66
C GLY A 171 -21.17 -2.63 14.00
N GLN A 172 -21.26 -3.42 15.08
CA GLN A 172 -21.03 -2.94 16.45
C GLN A 172 -19.55 -2.71 16.77
N LYS A 173 -18.65 -3.41 16.05
CA LYS A 173 -17.21 -3.30 16.18
C LYS A 173 -16.57 -2.95 14.83
N VAL A 174 -16.68 -1.68 14.45
CA VAL A 174 -16.03 -1.16 13.24
C VAL A 174 -14.75 -0.44 13.63
N LEU A 175 -13.65 -0.78 12.98
CA LEU A 175 -12.40 -0.06 13.10
C LEU A 175 -12.33 0.94 11.94
N LEU A 176 -12.00 2.20 12.23
CA LEU A 176 -11.54 3.16 11.24
C LEU A 176 -10.02 3.12 11.16
N GLN A 177 -9.48 3.15 9.95
CA GLN A 177 -8.07 3.38 9.65
C GLN A 177 -7.95 4.74 8.97
N ILE A 178 -7.21 5.66 9.57
CA ILE A 178 -6.79 6.88 8.89
C ILE A 178 -5.32 6.79 8.51
N ILE A 179 -5.02 7.12 7.27
CA ILE A 179 -3.67 7.17 6.73
C ILE A 179 -3.41 8.60 6.28
N TYR A 180 -2.36 9.22 6.82
CA TYR A 180 -1.78 10.42 6.24
C TYR A 180 -0.69 10.03 5.26
N TRP A 181 -0.91 10.37 4.01
CA TRP A 181 0.01 10.18 2.91
C TRP A 181 0.83 11.46 2.70
N THR A 182 2.08 11.48 3.17
CA THR A 182 2.95 12.65 3.05
C THR A 182 3.37 12.89 1.60
N ALA A 183 3.55 14.16 1.20
CA ALA A 183 3.88 14.51 -0.18
C ALA A 183 5.07 15.47 -0.29
N ASN A 184 6.01 15.39 0.65
CA ASN A 184 7.25 16.17 0.64
C ASN A 184 8.38 15.50 -0.15
N SER A 185 8.24 14.21 -0.50
CA SER A 185 9.26 13.44 -1.25
C SER A 185 8.86 13.12 -2.69
N CYS A 186 7.56 13.04 -2.97
CA CYS A 186 7.00 12.80 -4.31
C CYS A 186 5.58 13.39 -4.40
N SER A 187 5.05 13.52 -5.62
CA SER A 187 3.70 13.99 -5.91
C SER A 187 2.80 12.81 -6.28
N TYR A 188 1.66 12.64 -5.61
CA TYR A 188 0.75 11.55 -5.95
C TYR A 188 0.07 11.78 -7.31
N LEU A 189 -0.33 10.68 -7.95
CA LEU A 189 -1.11 10.71 -9.18
C LEU A 189 -2.35 11.60 -8.99
N GLY A 190 -2.61 12.48 -9.96
CA GLY A 190 -3.73 13.43 -9.93
C GLY A 190 -3.44 14.77 -9.25
N TYR A 191 -2.39 14.89 -8.42
CA TYR A 191 -2.12 16.14 -7.69
C TYR A 191 -1.96 17.35 -8.61
N LYS A 192 -1.16 17.20 -9.67
CA LYS A 192 -0.93 18.30 -10.61
C LYS A 192 -2.25 18.80 -11.22
N GLU A 193 -3.14 17.89 -11.59
CA GLU A 193 -4.45 18.23 -12.13
C GLU A 193 -5.32 18.90 -11.06
N TYR A 194 -5.39 18.31 -9.86
CA TYR A 194 -6.16 18.84 -8.73
C TYR A 194 -5.75 20.29 -8.40
N PHE A 195 -4.46 20.54 -8.16
CA PHE A 195 -3.97 21.86 -7.76
C PHE A 195 -3.96 22.89 -8.90
N THR A 196 -3.98 22.45 -10.17
CA THR A 196 -4.13 23.35 -11.33
C THR A 196 -5.58 23.77 -11.54
N ASN A 197 -6.51 22.83 -11.38
CA ASN A 197 -7.92 23.04 -11.72
C ASN A 197 -8.74 23.61 -10.55
N ASN A 198 -8.27 23.44 -9.32
CA ASN A 198 -8.96 23.91 -8.14
C ASN A 198 -8.34 25.20 -7.58
N LYS A 199 -9.22 26.15 -7.22
CA LYS A 199 -8.83 27.28 -6.39
C LYS A 199 -8.70 26.79 -4.95
N THR A 200 -7.47 26.53 -4.54
CA THR A 200 -7.17 26.23 -3.13
C THR A 200 -7.11 27.54 -2.33
N PRO A 201 -7.47 27.52 -1.03
CA PRO A 201 -7.35 28.70 -0.19
C PRO A 201 -5.87 29.14 -0.11
N SER A 202 -5.64 30.43 0.11
CA SER A 202 -4.29 30.95 0.33
C SER A 202 -3.83 30.66 1.76
N GLY A 203 -2.66 30.05 1.92
CA GLY A 203 -2.07 29.73 3.21
C GLY A 203 -0.61 30.18 3.31
N ASN A 204 -0.08 30.26 4.54
CA ASN A 204 1.32 30.64 4.79
C ASN A 204 2.33 29.59 4.33
N LYS A 205 1.87 28.34 4.13
CA LYS A 205 2.66 27.25 3.58
C LYS A 205 1.99 26.75 2.29
N PRO A 206 2.78 26.26 1.32
CA PRO A 206 2.21 25.63 0.14
C PRO A 206 1.52 24.32 0.52
N ASN A 207 0.40 24.00 -0.15
CA ASN A 207 -0.31 22.73 0.00
C ASN A 207 0.30 21.61 -0.88
N TRP A 208 1.13 21.99 -1.86
CA TRP A 208 1.74 21.10 -2.83
C TRP A 208 3.03 21.69 -3.40
N SER A 209 3.95 20.81 -3.81
CA SER A 209 5.20 21.17 -4.48
C SER A 209 5.21 20.65 -5.92
N PRO A 210 5.05 21.52 -6.94
CA PRO A 210 4.94 21.11 -8.34
C PRO A 210 6.24 20.57 -8.96
N GLY A 211 7.36 20.67 -8.27
CA GLY A 211 8.68 20.23 -8.74
C GLY A 211 9.08 18.81 -8.31
N LEU A 212 8.24 18.12 -7.55
CA LEU A 212 8.52 16.75 -7.10
C LEU A 212 8.23 15.74 -8.21
N ILE A 213 8.98 14.63 -8.21
CA ILE A 213 8.70 13.48 -9.08
C ILE A 213 7.40 12.80 -8.65
N ASP A 214 6.75 12.08 -9.56
CA ASP A 214 5.56 11.32 -9.23
C ASP A 214 5.87 10.17 -8.25
N CYS A 215 4.97 9.95 -7.30
CA CYS A 215 5.03 8.79 -6.42
C CYS A 215 4.75 7.51 -7.22
N PRO A 216 5.35 6.36 -6.85
CA PRO A 216 4.93 5.06 -7.38
C PRO A 216 3.42 4.85 -7.20
N GLU A 217 2.76 4.23 -8.17
CA GLU A 217 1.30 4.03 -8.14
C GLU A 217 0.86 3.03 -7.04
N ASP A 218 1.64 1.96 -6.84
CA ASP A 218 1.33 0.89 -5.89
C ASP A 218 2.16 1.02 -4.60
N LEU A 219 1.93 2.08 -3.83
CA LEU A 219 2.60 2.25 -2.54
C LEU A 219 1.94 1.36 -1.47
N PRO A 220 2.70 0.51 -0.77
CA PRO A 220 2.13 -0.31 0.29
C PRO A 220 1.72 0.55 1.49
N THR A 221 0.58 0.22 2.09
CA THR A 221 0.13 0.79 3.38
C THR A 221 0.88 0.19 4.56
N LEU A 222 1.53 -0.97 4.38
CA LEU A 222 2.39 -1.59 5.37
C LEU A 222 3.83 -1.05 5.26
N ARG A 223 4.37 -0.52 6.36
CA ARG A 223 5.66 0.16 6.43
C ARG A 223 6.53 -0.39 7.55
N GLU A 224 6.80 -1.69 7.53
CA GLU A 224 7.75 -2.27 8.48
C GLU A 224 9.17 -1.77 8.17
N GLY A 225 9.79 -1.05 9.11
CA GLY A 225 11.20 -0.66 9.02
C GLY A 225 11.58 0.43 8.00
N ALA A 226 10.60 1.19 7.49
CA ALA A 226 10.72 2.37 6.60
C ALA A 226 12.10 2.61 5.94
N GLU A 227 12.34 1.98 4.78
CA GLU A 227 13.49 2.26 3.92
C GLU A 227 13.30 3.49 3.01
N ALA A 228 14.42 4.09 2.61
CA ALA A 228 14.60 5.49 2.21
C ALA A 228 14.07 5.97 0.84
N VAL A 229 13.08 5.32 0.20
CA VAL A 229 12.45 5.87 -1.03
C VAL A 229 10.94 5.60 -1.09
N THR A 230 10.23 5.87 -0.01
CA THR A 230 8.76 5.91 0.00
C THR A 230 8.29 7.17 0.71
N PRO A 231 7.22 7.84 0.24
CA PRO A 231 6.61 8.88 1.05
C PRO A 231 6.21 8.27 2.39
N GLU A 232 6.57 8.94 3.46
CA GLU A 232 6.22 8.53 4.81
C GLU A 232 4.71 8.49 4.96
N ILE A 233 4.22 7.60 5.82
CA ILE A 233 2.80 7.57 6.19
C ILE A 233 2.65 7.60 7.70
N PHE A 234 1.49 8.04 8.15
CA PHE A 234 1.09 7.91 9.54
C PHE A 234 -0.24 7.20 9.61
N VAL A 235 -0.33 6.19 10.48
CA VAL A 235 -1.52 5.34 10.57
C VAL A 235 -2.11 5.43 11.96
N ASN A 236 -3.37 5.79 12.08
CA ASN A 236 -4.10 5.78 13.35
C ASN A 236 -5.37 4.92 13.19
N CYS A 237 -5.78 4.29 14.28
CA CYS A 237 -7.01 3.49 14.32
C CYS A 237 -7.96 3.99 15.40
N ALA A 238 -9.25 4.04 15.10
CA ALA A 238 -10.30 4.39 16.06
C ALA A 238 -11.43 3.36 16.04
N GLU A 239 -12.00 3.09 17.21
CA GLU A 239 -13.11 2.14 17.37
C GLU A 239 -14.43 2.90 17.27
N ILE A 240 -15.32 2.49 16.37
CA ILE A 240 -16.64 3.10 16.17
C ILE A 240 -17.73 2.04 16.03
N THR A 241 -18.98 2.50 15.97
CA THR A 241 -20.16 1.69 15.65
C THR A 241 -20.85 2.28 14.42
N ILE A 242 -21.21 1.42 13.48
CA ILE A 242 -22.06 1.79 12.33
C ILE A 242 -23.36 1.01 12.43
N GLU A 243 -24.47 1.72 12.58
CA GLU A 243 -25.82 1.19 12.71
C GLU A 243 -26.54 1.12 11.35
N GLY A 244 -27.48 0.19 11.24
CA GLY A 244 -28.24 -0.07 10.03
C GLY A 244 -27.97 -1.46 9.47
N GLU A 245 -28.67 -1.79 8.40
CA GLU A 245 -28.40 -2.99 7.62
C GLU A 245 -27.59 -2.60 6.39
N PRO A 246 -26.48 -3.29 6.10
CA PRO A 246 -25.76 -3.06 4.86
C PRO A 246 -26.72 -3.34 3.71
N THR A 247 -26.87 -2.37 2.81
CA THR A 247 -27.62 -2.66 1.59
C THR A 247 -26.78 -3.67 0.82
N PRO A 248 -27.27 -4.90 0.58
CA PRO A 248 -26.52 -5.83 -0.26
C PRO A 248 -26.31 -5.13 -1.60
N THR A 249 -25.06 -4.93 -1.99
CA THR A 249 -24.72 -4.52 -3.35
C THR A 249 -25.47 -5.45 -4.27
N ALA A 250 -26.43 -4.92 -5.03
CA ALA A 250 -27.14 -5.73 -6.02
C ALA A 250 -26.07 -6.46 -6.84
N PRO A 251 -26.22 -7.76 -7.13
CA PRO A 251 -25.30 -8.45 -8.02
C PRO A 251 -25.17 -7.56 -9.25
N ILE A 252 -23.94 -7.19 -9.61
CA ILE A 252 -23.70 -6.47 -10.85
C ILE A 252 -24.38 -7.30 -11.92
N ALA A 253 -25.52 -6.82 -12.44
CA ALA A 253 -26.17 -7.46 -13.55
C ALA A 253 -25.10 -7.55 -14.64
N PRO A 254 -24.90 -8.73 -15.26
CA PRO A 254 -23.88 -8.87 -16.30
C PRO A 254 -24.06 -7.72 -17.28
N THR A 255 -23.01 -6.91 -17.42
CA THR A 255 -23.00 -5.74 -18.28
C THR A 255 -23.57 -6.18 -19.61
N ALA A 256 -24.70 -5.58 -20.01
CA ALA A 256 -25.29 -5.86 -21.30
C ALA A 256 -24.18 -5.71 -22.35
N PRO A 257 -24.04 -6.66 -23.28
CA PRO A 257 -22.97 -6.61 -24.28
C PRO A 257 -23.01 -5.26 -24.98
N SER A 258 -21.86 -4.59 -24.99
CA SER A 258 -21.62 -3.37 -25.76
C SER A 258 -22.11 -3.58 -27.20
N PRO A 259 -22.78 -2.60 -27.84
CA PRO A 259 -23.33 -2.77 -29.18
C PRO A 259 -22.25 -3.26 -30.15
N THR A 260 -22.51 -4.44 -30.70
CA THR A 260 -21.64 -5.12 -31.65
C THR A 260 -21.35 -4.21 -32.86
N PRO A 261 -20.08 -3.98 -33.24
CA PRO A 261 -19.74 -3.34 -34.51
C PRO A 261 -20.35 -4.13 -35.68
N ALA A 262 -20.79 -3.40 -36.71
CA ALA A 262 -21.44 -3.97 -37.89
C ALA A 262 -20.67 -5.18 -38.48
N PRO A 263 -21.38 -6.22 -38.95
CA PRO A 263 -20.77 -7.49 -39.32
C PRO A 263 -19.88 -7.36 -40.57
N ALA A 264 -18.66 -7.88 -40.47
CA ALA A 264 -17.82 -8.26 -41.60
C ALA A 264 -18.41 -9.50 -42.31
N PRO A 265 -18.19 -9.69 -43.63
CA PRO A 265 -18.88 -10.70 -44.42
C PRO A 265 -18.53 -12.14 -44.01
N THR A 266 -19.56 -12.97 -44.10
CA THR A 266 -19.68 -14.36 -43.65
C THR A 266 -18.67 -15.32 -44.29
N PRO A 267 -17.91 -16.10 -43.50
CA PRO A 267 -17.31 -17.36 -43.95
C PRO A 267 -18.31 -18.51 -43.84
N VAL A 268 -18.27 -19.37 -44.85
CA VAL A 268 -19.15 -20.51 -45.13
C VAL A 268 -19.21 -21.52 -43.98
N ALA A 269 -20.41 -22.08 -43.77
CA ALA A 269 -20.74 -23.07 -42.78
C ALA A 269 -19.90 -24.36 -42.88
N GLN A 270 -19.44 -24.85 -41.73
CA GLN A 270 -19.13 -26.26 -41.51
C GLN A 270 -19.96 -26.79 -40.33
N GLU A 271 -20.35 -28.06 -40.47
CA GLU A 271 -21.38 -28.81 -39.72
C GLU A 271 -21.16 -28.94 -38.20
N PRO A 272 -22.24 -29.25 -37.45
CA PRO A 272 -22.22 -29.29 -35.99
C PRO A 272 -21.51 -30.55 -35.49
N VAL A 273 -20.57 -30.38 -34.56
CA VAL A 273 -20.00 -31.50 -33.81
C VAL A 273 -20.32 -31.32 -32.33
N ASN A 274 -21.00 -32.33 -31.78
CA ASN A 274 -21.50 -32.42 -30.41
C ASN A 274 -20.45 -32.03 -29.36
N ALA A 275 -20.85 -31.20 -28.40
CA ALA A 275 -20.08 -30.93 -27.19
C ALA A 275 -20.01 -32.20 -26.31
N PRO A 276 -18.82 -32.66 -25.91
CA PRO A 276 -18.71 -33.64 -24.83
C PRO A 276 -18.88 -32.92 -23.50
N VAL A 277 -19.83 -33.39 -22.71
CA VAL A 277 -19.80 -33.24 -21.25
C VAL A 277 -18.64 -34.08 -20.75
N THR A 278 -17.59 -33.45 -20.21
CA THR A 278 -16.52 -34.14 -19.48
C THR A 278 -16.36 -33.55 -18.09
N SER A 279 -16.75 -34.36 -17.11
CA SER A 279 -16.18 -34.37 -15.77
C SER A 279 -14.64 -34.34 -15.88
N GLY A 280 -14.04 -33.23 -15.44
CA GLY A 280 -12.61 -32.96 -15.56
C GLY A 280 -11.88 -33.18 -14.24
N LYS A 281 -11.25 -34.35 -14.12
CA LYS A 281 -10.28 -34.75 -13.10
C LYS A 281 -9.18 -33.68 -12.92
N LEU A 282 -8.83 -33.38 -11.66
CA LEU A 282 -7.70 -32.52 -11.26
C LEU A 282 -6.41 -32.89 -12.04
N PRO A 283 -5.60 -31.91 -12.47
CA PRO A 283 -4.33 -32.18 -13.15
C PRO A 283 -3.37 -32.95 -12.23
N PRO A 284 -2.45 -33.75 -12.79
CA PRO A 284 -1.52 -34.54 -11.99
C PRO A 284 -0.52 -33.62 -11.29
N VAL A 285 -0.47 -33.70 -9.95
CA VAL A 285 0.64 -33.22 -9.14
C VAL A 285 1.89 -33.95 -9.62
N ASN A 286 2.98 -33.23 -9.92
CA ASN A 286 4.26 -33.86 -10.16
C ASN A 286 4.92 -34.12 -8.79
N PRO A 287 5.00 -35.36 -8.29
CA PRO A 287 5.49 -35.65 -6.95
C PRO A 287 7.00 -35.39 -6.78
N ASP A 288 7.74 -35.13 -7.86
CA ASP A 288 9.19 -34.91 -7.82
C ASP A 288 9.58 -33.42 -7.69
N ILE A 289 8.61 -32.50 -7.61
CA ILE A 289 8.87 -31.06 -7.49
C ILE A 289 8.34 -30.55 -6.14
N ASP A 290 9.27 -30.32 -5.23
CA ASP A 290 8.99 -29.68 -3.94
C ASP A 290 8.86 -28.15 -4.13
N GLY A 291 7.72 -27.58 -3.72
CA GLY A 291 7.43 -26.16 -3.87
C GLY A 291 7.86 -25.39 -2.63
N THR A 292 8.75 -24.41 -2.79
CA THR A 292 9.30 -23.65 -1.65
C THR A 292 8.74 -22.23 -1.53
N CYS A 293 7.78 -21.84 -2.38
CA CYS A 293 7.08 -20.57 -2.23
C CYS A 293 6.04 -20.61 -1.11
N GLY A 294 6.01 -19.58 -0.26
CA GLY A 294 5.05 -19.43 0.82
C GLY A 294 5.61 -18.60 1.97
N THR A 295 4.75 -18.19 2.90
CA THR A 295 5.13 -17.45 4.13
C THR A 295 5.85 -16.12 3.92
N GLY A 296 5.81 -15.55 2.71
CA GLY A 296 6.52 -14.31 2.36
C GLY A 296 7.85 -14.54 1.64
N ASP A 297 8.23 -15.80 1.36
CA ASP A 297 9.39 -16.16 0.56
C ASP A 297 8.95 -16.71 -0.80
N THR A 298 9.54 -16.18 -1.87
CA THR A 298 9.25 -16.61 -3.25
C THR A 298 9.88 -17.97 -3.55
N GLY A 299 10.93 -18.36 -2.82
CA GLY A 299 11.58 -19.66 -2.98
C GLY A 299 11.93 -19.96 -4.44
N ASN A 300 11.58 -21.16 -4.91
CA ASN A 300 11.74 -21.58 -6.30
C ASN A 300 10.58 -21.13 -7.21
N GLY A 301 9.69 -20.28 -6.72
CA GLY A 301 8.50 -19.80 -7.44
C GLY A 301 7.38 -20.83 -7.56
N ILE A 302 7.50 -21.98 -6.89
CA ILE A 302 6.53 -23.08 -6.96
C ILE A 302 5.89 -23.23 -5.58
N CYS A 303 4.57 -23.23 -5.54
CA CYS A 303 3.80 -23.44 -4.32
C CYS A 303 3.77 -24.93 -3.93
N PRO A 304 3.75 -25.27 -2.62
CA PRO A 304 3.58 -26.65 -2.15
C PRO A 304 2.34 -27.32 -2.76
N ALA A 305 1.25 -26.57 -2.92
CA ALA A 305 0.14 -26.94 -3.79
C ALA A 305 0.41 -26.41 -5.21
N GLN A 306 0.79 -27.30 -6.12
CA GLN A 306 1.13 -26.97 -7.51
C GLN A 306 -0.05 -26.42 -8.34
N THR A 307 -1.25 -26.38 -7.77
CA THR A 307 -2.45 -25.73 -8.35
C THR A 307 -2.52 -24.23 -8.02
N LEU A 308 -1.59 -23.70 -7.21
CA LEU A 308 -1.51 -22.30 -6.80
C LEU A 308 -0.31 -21.60 -7.46
N CYS A 309 -0.43 -20.29 -7.68
CA CYS A 309 0.64 -19.43 -8.17
C CYS A 309 1.36 -18.76 -7.00
N CYS A 310 2.68 -18.66 -7.13
CA CYS A 310 3.51 -17.87 -6.24
C CYS A 310 3.46 -16.40 -6.66
N SER A 311 3.02 -15.52 -5.76
CA SER A 311 3.10 -14.08 -5.99
C SER A 311 4.54 -13.57 -5.92
N LYS A 312 4.78 -12.36 -6.44
CA LYS A 312 6.07 -11.66 -6.31
C LYS A 312 6.51 -11.40 -4.85
N PHE A 313 5.60 -11.61 -3.89
CA PHE A 313 5.83 -11.42 -2.46
C PHE A 313 5.94 -12.75 -1.71
N GLY A 314 6.04 -13.88 -2.40
CA GLY A 314 6.26 -15.17 -1.74
C GLY A 314 5.04 -15.76 -1.04
N TYR A 315 3.84 -15.46 -1.52
CA TYR A 315 2.60 -16.07 -1.05
C TYR A 315 1.95 -16.89 -2.16
N CYS A 316 1.25 -17.95 -1.79
CA CYS A 316 0.59 -18.87 -2.71
C CYS A 316 -0.91 -18.59 -2.81
N GLY A 317 -1.41 -18.41 -4.02
CA GLY A 317 -2.82 -18.14 -4.24
C GLY A 317 -3.28 -18.44 -5.66
N THR A 318 -4.48 -17.96 -6.00
CA THR A 318 -5.15 -18.14 -7.28
C THR A 318 -5.32 -16.79 -8.00
N ILE A 319 -5.88 -16.79 -9.21
CA ILE A 319 -6.30 -15.55 -9.89
C ILE A 319 -7.29 -14.76 -9.03
N ALA A 320 -8.21 -15.43 -8.33
CA ALA A 320 -9.23 -14.76 -7.50
C ALA A 320 -8.59 -13.99 -6.34
N THR A 321 -7.41 -14.42 -5.89
CA THR A 321 -6.60 -13.69 -4.88
C THR A 321 -5.52 -12.83 -5.54
N LYS A 322 -5.54 -12.64 -6.87
CA LYS A 322 -4.58 -11.87 -7.67
C LYS A 322 -3.12 -12.39 -7.61
N HIS A 323 -2.94 -13.69 -7.37
CA HIS A 323 -1.62 -14.32 -7.33
C HIS A 323 -1.18 -14.91 -8.69
N CYS A 324 -2.10 -14.99 -9.66
CA CYS A 324 -1.81 -15.38 -11.04
C CYS A 324 -2.28 -14.29 -12.00
N ASP A 325 -1.49 -14.00 -13.04
CA ASP A 325 -1.90 -13.09 -14.13
C ASP A 325 -2.88 -13.75 -15.11
N SER A 326 -2.99 -15.09 -15.11
CA SER A 326 -3.97 -15.87 -15.89
C SER A 326 -4.17 -17.29 -15.33
N ASP A 327 -5.22 -18.00 -15.78
CA ASP A 327 -5.51 -19.42 -15.47
C ASP A 327 -4.26 -20.28 -15.74
N PRO A 328 -3.78 -21.10 -14.78
CA PRO A 328 -2.50 -21.82 -14.87
C PRO A 328 -2.46 -22.93 -15.93
N ARG A 329 -3.32 -22.87 -16.95
CA ARG A 329 -3.31 -23.78 -18.10
C ARG A 329 -2.19 -23.50 -19.10
N PHE A 330 -1.29 -22.56 -18.86
CA PHE A 330 -0.07 -22.46 -19.66
C PHE A 330 1.09 -21.96 -18.81
N ILE A 331 2.05 -22.84 -18.54
CA ILE A 331 3.36 -22.49 -18.00
C ILE A 331 4.24 -22.07 -19.19
N PRO A 332 4.57 -20.79 -19.42
CA PRO A 332 5.85 -20.46 -20.01
C PRO A 332 6.91 -20.58 -18.91
N THR A 333 7.85 -21.50 -19.11
CA THR A 333 9.02 -21.75 -18.25
C THR A 333 9.70 -20.46 -17.77
N PRO A 334 10.14 -20.36 -16.51
CA PRO A 334 10.72 -19.15 -15.95
C PRO A 334 12.09 -18.82 -16.55
N PRO A 335 12.47 -17.53 -16.73
CA PRO A 335 13.86 -17.16 -16.92
C PRO A 335 14.60 -17.19 -15.58
N CYS A 336 15.72 -17.88 -15.55
CA CYS A 336 16.66 -17.93 -14.43
C CYS A 336 17.24 -16.54 -14.13
N VAL A 337 17.37 -16.17 -12.87
CA VAL A 337 18.30 -15.12 -12.42
C VAL A 337 19.41 -15.80 -11.63
N ASP A 338 20.67 -15.48 -11.93
CA ASP A 338 21.58 -15.10 -10.85
C ASP A 338 22.72 -14.19 -11.31
N LEU A 339 23.03 -13.21 -10.45
CA LEU A 339 24.08 -12.21 -10.58
C LEU A 339 25.46 -12.85 -10.33
N LYS A 340 26.01 -13.55 -11.34
CA LYS A 340 27.45 -13.68 -11.63
C LYS A 340 27.62 -14.57 -12.87
N GLY A 341 28.29 -14.02 -13.89
CA GLY A 341 28.29 -14.55 -15.25
C GLY A 341 28.64 -16.04 -15.38
N THR A 342 27.76 -16.79 -16.04
CA THR A 342 28.03 -17.91 -16.95
C THR A 342 26.71 -18.35 -17.60
N VAL A 343 26.67 -18.52 -18.93
CA VAL A 343 25.53 -19.11 -19.66
C VAL A 343 25.91 -20.48 -20.20
N TYR A 344 25.02 -21.47 -20.09
CA TYR A 344 25.21 -22.81 -20.62
C TYR A 344 24.29 -23.07 -21.81
N LYS A 345 24.81 -23.67 -22.88
CA LYS A 345 23.99 -24.18 -24.00
C LYS A 345 23.95 -25.70 -23.96
N ASN A 346 22.75 -26.28 -24.06
CA ASN A 346 22.57 -27.72 -24.26
C ASN A 346 22.94 -28.09 -25.70
N LYS A 347 23.77 -29.13 -25.86
CA LYS A 347 23.95 -29.76 -27.17
C LYS A 347 22.86 -30.82 -27.40
N LYS A 348 22.60 -31.14 -28.67
CA LYS A 348 21.62 -32.17 -29.10
C LYS A 348 21.89 -33.57 -28.51
N ASN A 349 23.05 -33.80 -27.91
CA ASN A 349 23.46 -35.04 -27.24
C ASN A 349 23.48 -34.93 -25.70
N GLY A 350 22.73 -33.99 -25.10
CA GLY A 350 22.49 -33.95 -23.65
C GLY A 350 23.62 -33.37 -22.78
N LYS A 351 24.78 -33.01 -23.34
CA LYS A 351 25.89 -32.38 -22.58
C LYS A 351 25.81 -30.84 -22.62
N LYS A 352 26.04 -30.20 -21.46
CA LYS A 352 26.07 -28.73 -21.27
C LYS A 352 27.46 -28.15 -21.62
N LYS A 353 27.52 -27.04 -22.38
CA LYS A 353 28.78 -26.29 -22.64
C LYS A 353 28.70 -24.88 -22.04
N LYS A 354 29.71 -24.54 -21.22
CA LYS A 354 29.89 -23.25 -20.53
C LYS A 354 30.31 -22.12 -21.50
N ARG A 355 29.72 -20.92 -21.40
CA ARG A 355 30.18 -19.68 -22.05
C ARG A 355 29.97 -18.45 -21.16
N THR A 356 30.73 -17.40 -21.41
CA THR A 356 30.69 -16.12 -20.66
C THR A 356 30.21 -15.00 -21.60
N CYS A 357 29.28 -14.15 -21.14
CA CYS A 357 28.75 -13.02 -21.92
C CYS A 357 29.50 -11.71 -21.61
N LYS A 358 29.70 -10.83 -22.60
CA LYS A 358 30.30 -9.48 -22.46
C LYS A 358 29.51 -8.47 -23.32
N TRP A 359 29.42 -7.21 -22.89
CA TRP A 359 28.59 -6.11 -23.45
C TRP A 359 29.45 -4.92 -23.92
N VAL A 360 28.99 -4.13 -24.92
CA VAL A 360 29.54 -2.79 -25.28
C VAL A 360 28.45 -1.81 -25.66
N GLY A 361 28.50 -0.60 -25.08
CA GLY A 361 27.77 0.57 -25.54
C GLY A 361 28.57 1.85 -25.26
N GLU A 362 28.32 2.90 -26.05
CA GLU A 362 28.92 4.22 -25.90
C GLU A 362 27.90 5.17 -25.27
N ASN A 363 28.23 5.79 -24.13
CA ASN A 363 27.39 6.80 -23.51
C ASN A 363 27.78 8.19 -24.02
N LYS A 364 26.95 8.78 -24.90
CA LYS A 364 27.19 10.10 -25.52
C LYS A 364 27.25 11.26 -24.50
N LYS A 365 26.80 11.09 -23.25
CA LYS A 365 26.96 12.10 -22.19
C LYS A 365 28.33 12.07 -21.51
N CYS A 366 29.03 10.93 -21.49
CA CYS A 366 30.23 10.75 -20.66
C CYS A 366 31.53 10.48 -21.48
N ASN A 367 31.48 10.52 -22.82
CA ASN A 367 32.61 10.43 -23.76
C ASN A 367 33.66 9.31 -23.47
N LYS A 368 33.22 8.16 -22.93
CA LYS A 368 34.07 6.98 -22.66
C LYS A 368 33.58 5.76 -23.48
N LYS A 369 34.53 5.04 -24.08
CA LYS A 369 34.30 3.78 -24.83
C LYS A 369 34.62 2.57 -23.95
N TYR A 370 33.88 1.48 -24.13
CA TYR A 370 34.10 0.19 -23.46
C TYR A 370 34.19 -0.94 -24.51
N GLU A 371 34.86 -2.07 -24.21
CA GLU A 371 35.17 -3.15 -25.18
C GLU A 371 34.42 -4.48 -24.99
N GLY A 372 34.13 -5.16 -26.13
CA GLY A 372 33.34 -6.40 -26.25
C GLY A 372 32.63 -6.58 -27.62
N GLU A 373 32.47 -7.82 -28.06
CA GLU A 373 32.15 -8.23 -29.45
C GLU A 373 30.67 -8.62 -29.64
N LYS A 374 30.09 -8.29 -30.81
CA LYS A 374 28.65 -8.40 -31.13
C LYS A 374 28.27 -9.82 -31.59
N LEU A 375 27.25 -10.44 -30.99
CA LEU A 375 26.64 -11.67 -31.53
C LEU A 375 25.13 -11.52 -31.70
N LYS A 376 24.66 -11.87 -32.90
CA LYS A 376 23.26 -11.84 -33.32
C LYS A 376 22.44 -12.89 -32.54
N ILE A 377 21.28 -12.46 -32.03
CA ILE A 377 20.12 -13.22 -31.52
C ILE A 377 20.03 -13.36 -29.99
N SER A 378 18.98 -12.71 -29.47
CA SER A 378 18.28 -12.84 -28.17
C SER A 378 19.08 -12.73 -26.86
N CYS A 379 19.10 -11.53 -26.30
CA CYS A 379 19.12 -11.29 -24.85
C CYS A 379 18.06 -10.21 -24.53
N PRO A 380 17.31 -10.30 -23.41
CA PRO A 380 16.33 -9.31 -23.01
C PRO A 380 16.99 -7.97 -22.64
N VAL A 381 16.27 -6.86 -22.88
CA VAL A 381 16.80 -5.48 -22.92
C VAL A 381 16.98 -4.85 -21.52
N THR A 382 16.68 -5.56 -20.43
CA THR A 382 16.59 -4.95 -19.10
C THR A 382 17.75 -5.38 -18.20
N CYS A 383 18.90 -4.71 -18.31
CA CYS A 383 19.93 -4.69 -17.24
C CYS A 383 20.93 -3.54 -17.42
N GLY A 384 20.91 -2.58 -16.49
CA GLY A 384 22.07 -1.77 -16.13
C GLY A 384 22.35 -0.51 -16.95
N MET A 385 21.66 0.60 -16.65
CA MET A 385 22.27 1.93 -16.80
C MET A 385 22.95 2.30 -15.48
N LYS A 386 24.29 2.32 -15.45
CA LYS A 386 25.02 3.05 -14.39
C LYS A 386 24.90 4.54 -14.71
N ILE A 387 24.32 5.30 -13.79
CA ILE A 387 24.31 6.77 -13.81
C ILE A 387 25.78 7.21 -13.58
N CYS A 388 26.31 8.09 -14.43
CA CYS A 388 27.65 8.66 -14.28
C CYS A 388 27.63 9.55 -13.01
N GLU A 389 28.56 9.32 -12.06
CA GLU A 389 28.81 10.25 -10.91
C GLU A 389 29.25 11.63 -11.40
#